data_AF-A0A8T4JSI9-F1
#
_entry.id   AF-A0A8T4JSI9-F1
#
_cell.length_a   1.000
_cell.length_b   1.000
_cell.length_c   1.000
_cell.angle_alpha   90.00
_cell.angle_beta   90.00
_cell.angle_gamma   90.00
#
_symmetry.space_group_name_H-M   'P 1'
#
loop_
_entity.id
_entity.type
_entity.pdbx_description
1 polymer ?
#
loop_
_entity_poly.entity_id
_entity_poly.type
_entity_poly.pdbx_seq_one_letter_code
_entity_poly.pdbx_strand_id
1 'polypeptide(L)'
;MELAEIVMNPVRQRIFQYFLLHETGTVKEIRKALPDVPSASLYRHIKILTDSTILMVVGENRIRGTVESVYQLNKDAMAIEDENGNAVQMSLLSICAAFAKYFSSGKADPKKDMLLFTNCTLLLTDEEFSGFLTEINQIAVKYMKKEAVEGSKTRQITLISAPSNE
;
A
#
# COMPACT_ATOMS: atom_id res chain seq x y z
N MET A 1 -13.04 -11.79 -4.33
CA MET A 1 -11.96 -10.96 -4.90
C MET A 1 -10.66 -11.63 -4.54
N GLU A 2 -9.73 -11.72 -5.48
CA GLU A 2 -8.38 -12.21 -5.16
C GLU A 2 -7.61 -11.20 -4.32
N LEU A 3 -6.66 -11.68 -3.51
CA LEU A 3 -5.88 -10.87 -2.57
C LEU A 3 -5.21 -9.67 -3.26
N ALA A 4 -4.66 -9.86 -4.45
CA ALA A 4 -4.05 -8.79 -5.23
C ALA A 4 -5.05 -7.70 -5.66
N GLU A 5 -6.26 -8.07 -6.07
CA GLU A 5 -7.32 -7.10 -6.41
C GLU A 5 -7.72 -6.27 -5.19
N ILE A 6 -7.69 -6.88 -4.01
CA ILE A 6 -7.94 -6.21 -2.75
C ILE A 6 -6.76 -5.29 -2.42
N VAL A 7 -5.54 -5.79 -2.31
CA VAL A 7 -4.40 -5.00 -1.83
C VAL A 7 -3.99 -3.90 -2.82
N MET A 8 -4.17 -4.06 -4.13
CA MET A 8 -3.68 -3.11 -5.14
C MET A 8 -4.51 -1.85 -5.36
N ASN A 9 -5.62 -1.68 -4.65
CA ASN A 9 -6.35 -0.42 -4.72
C ASN A 9 -5.57 0.71 -4.03
N PRO A 10 -5.41 1.89 -4.67
CA PRO A 10 -4.58 2.98 -4.14
C PRO A 10 -4.96 3.45 -2.72
N VAL A 11 -6.26 3.45 -2.39
CA VAL A 11 -6.71 3.84 -1.04
C VAL A 11 -6.38 2.73 -0.04
N ARG A 12 -6.58 1.46 -0.39
CA ARG A 12 -6.25 0.33 0.48
C ARG A 12 -4.75 0.19 0.71
N GLN A 13 -3.91 0.48 -0.28
CA GLN A 13 -2.46 0.56 -0.10
C GLN A 13 -2.05 1.66 0.88
N ARG A 14 -2.70 2.83 0.85
CA ARG A 14 -2.41 3.90 1.81
C ARG A 14 -2.89 3.57 3.23
N ILE A 15 -4.00 2.84 3.37
CA ILE A 15 -4.45 2.29 4.66
C ILE A 15 -3.44 1.26 5.18
N PHE A 16 -2.99 0.37 4.31
CA PHE A 16 -1.95 -0.61 4.63
C PHE A 16 -0.67 0.07 5.13
N GLN A 17 -0.21 1.07 4.38
CA GLN A 17 0.94 1.90 4.70
C GLN A 17 0.82 2.60 6.06
N TYR A 18 -0.38 3.08 6.41
CA TYR A 18 -0.65 3.66 7.73
C TYR A 18 -0.35 2.64 8.84
N PHE A 19 -0.84 1.40 8.73
CA PHE A 19 -0.61 0.39 9.76
C PHE A 19 0.84 -0.10 9.81
N LEU A 20 1.59 -0.07 8.71
CA LEU A 20 3.04 -0.31 8.75
C LEU A 20 3.79 0.74 9.58
N LEU A 21 3.28 1.98 9.65
CA LEU A 21 3.91 3.07 10.42
C LEU A 21 3.43 3.14 11.88
N HIS A 22 2.16 2.83 12.12
CA HIS A 22 1.47 3.10 13.39
C HIS A 22 1.09 1.85 14.18
N GLU A 23 1.30 0.65 13.61
CA GLU A 23 0.93 -0.68 14.11
C GLU A 23 -0.58 -0.91 14.31
N THR A 24 -1.27 0.03 14.96
CA THR A 24 -2.72 0.02 15.21
C THR A 24 -3.35 1.38 14.85
N GLY A 25 -4.68 1.40 14.73
CA GLY A 25 -5.39 2.67 14.58
C GLY A 25 -6.90 2.52 14.33
N THR A 26 -7.60 3.62 14.60
CA THR A 26 -9.04 3.78 14.39
C THR A 26 -9.35 4.40 13.02
N VAL A 27 -10.59 4.22 12.53
CA VAL A 27 -11.02 4.89 11.27
C VAL A 27 -10.88 6.41 11.35
N LYS A 28 -11.05 7.00 12.54
CA LYS A 28 -10.89 8.44 12.76
C LYS A 28 -9.45 8.90 12.61
N GLU A 29 -8.48 8.13 13.09
CA GLU A 29 -7.06 8.43 12.95
C GLU A 29 -6.60 8.25 11.50
N ILE A 30 -7.04 7.17 10.85
CA ILE A 30 -6.75 6.94 9.43
C ILE A 30 -7.32 8.07 8.57
N ARG A 31 -8.52 8.57 8.89
CA ARG A 31 -9.10 9.73 8.19
C ARG A 31 -8.27 11.00 8.35
N LYS A 32 -7.61 11.20 9.50
CA LYS A 32 -6.70 12.33 9.69
C LYS A 32 -5.44 12.17 8.82
N ALA A 33 -4.93 10.95 8.69
CA ALA A 33 -3.79 10.64 7.84
C ALA A 33 -4.10 10.68 6.33
N LEU A 34 -5.37 10.44 5.95
CA LEU A 34 -5.85 10.39 4.57
C LEU A 34 -6.96 11.42 4.32
N PRO A 35 -6.69 12.74 4.50
CA PRO A 35 -7.72 13.78 4.45
C PRO A 35 -8.37 13.95 3.07
N ASP A 36 -7.71 13.50 2.01
CA ASP A 36 -8.19 13.53 0.62
C ASP A 36 -9.17 12.39 0.27
N VAL A 37 -9.34 11.39 1.14
CA VAL A 37 -10.26 10.27 0.94
C VAL A 37 -11.62 10.58 1.59
N PRO A 38 -12.74 10.58 0.82
CA PRO A 38 -14.06 10.82 1.40
C PRO A 38 -14.41 9.81 2.49
N SER A 39 -15.06 10.27 3.57
CA SER A 39 -15.33 9.43 4.76
C SER A 39 -16.08 8.14 4.41
N ALA A 40 -17.17 8.22 3.62
CA ALA A 40 -17.93 7.03 3.21
C ALA A 40 -17.06 6.02 2.41
N SER A 41 -16.16 6.53 1.57
CA SER A 41 -15.23 5.69 0.81
C SER A 41 -14.24 5.00 1.76
N LEU A 42 -13.69 5.73 2.73
CA LEU A 42 -12.76 5.18 3.71
C LEU A 42 -13.39 4.02 4.50
N TYR A 43 -14.61 4.21 5.01
CA TYR A 43 -15.35 3.14 5.70
C TYR A 43 -15.56 1.91 4.81
N ARG A 44 -15.89 2.11 3.53
CA ARG A 44 -16.02 1.00 2.57
C ARG A 44 -14.70 0.26 2.38
N HIS A 45 -13.57 0.96 2.27
CA HIS A 45 -12.26 0.31 2.14
C HIS A 45 -11.84 -0.45 3.39
N ILE A 46 -12.05 0.11 4.58
CA ILE A 46 -11.79 -0.58 5.85
C ILE A 46 -12.64 -1.85 5.94
N LYS A 47 -13.94 -1.76 5.63
CA LYS A 47 -14.81 -2.93 5.63
C LYS A 47 -14.31 -4.02 4.68
N ILE A 48 -13.94 -3.68 3.45
CA ILE A 48 -13.39 -4.65 2.49
C ILE A 48 -12.15 -5.34 3.07
N LEU A 49 -11.23 -4.59 3.67
CA LEU A 49 -10.00 -5.13 4.25
C LEU A 49 -10.26 -6.03 5.47
N THR A 50 -11.28 -5.72 6.27
CA THR A 50 -11.70 -6.55 7.41
C THR A 50 -12.43 -7.81 6.96
N ASP A 51 -13.37 -7.69 6.02
CA ASP A 51 -14.12 -8.82 5.45
C ASP A 51 -13.16 -9.81 4.75
N SER A 52 -12.02 -9.32 4.23
CA SER A 52 -10.98 -10.12 3.61
C SER A 52 -9.85 -10.53 4.57
N THR A 53 -10.06 -10.42 5.88
CA THR A 53 -9.12 -10.79 6.95
C THR A 53 -7.75 -10.11 6.93
N ILE A 54 -7.52 -9.10 6.08
CA ILE A 54 -6.28 -8.31 6.02
C ILE A 54 -6.15 -7.39 7.23
N LEU A 55 -7.28 -6.83 7.68
CA LEU A 55 -7.37 -6.11 8.94
C LEU A 55 -8.15 -6.93 9.96
N MET A 56 -7.69 -6.90 11.21
CA MET A 56 -8.38 -7.48 12.34
C MET A 56 -8.66 -6.42 13.41
N VAL A 57 -9.77 -6.57 14.13
CA VAL A 57 -10.11 -5.73 15.28
C VAL A 57 -9.37 -6.27 16.51
N VAL A 58 -8.60 -5.40 17.16
CA VAL A 58 -7.81 -5.74 18.36
C VAL A 58 -8.29 -5.05 19.63
N GLY A 59 -9.25 -4.15 19.50
CA GLY A 59 -9.82 -3.45 20.64
C GLY A 59 -10.98 -2.57 20.23
N GLU A 60 -11.63 -2.00 21.24
CA GLU A 60 -12.75 -1.08 21.07
C GLU A 60 -12.66 0.06 22.08
N ASN A 61 -12.80 1.29 21.59
CA ASN A 61 -12.89 2.50 22.39
C ASN A 61 -14.36 2.88 22.53
N ARG A 62 -14.84 3.05 23.77
CA ARG A 62 -16.19 3.59 24.04
C ARG A 62 -16.12 5.08 24.26
N ILE A 63 -16.72 5.85 23.36
CA ILE A 63 -16.74 7.32 23.44
C ILE A 63 -18.20 7.79 23.38
N ARG A 64 -18.71 8.32 24.49
CA ARG A 64 -20.05 8.92 24.60
C ARG A 64 -21.17 8.03 23.99
N GLY A 65 -21.12 6.73 24.28
CA GLY A 65 -22.12 5.75 23.80
C GLY A 65 -21.87 5.18 22.40
N THR A 66 -20.86 5.66 21.67
CA THR A 66 -20.43 5.07 20.39
C THR A 66 -19.22 4.15 20.60
N VAL A 67 -19.21 3.01 19.93
CA VAL A 67 -18.07 2.07 19.91
C VAL A 67 -17.21 2.37 18.68
N GLU A 68 -15.92 2.57 18.90
CA GLU A 68 -14.93 2.79 17.85
C GLU A 68 -13.90 1.65 17.89
N SER A 69 -13.91 0.80 16.85
CA SER A 69 -12.98 -0.32 16.75
C SER A 69 -11.54 0.15 16.45
N VAL A 70 -10.58 -0.51 17.07
CA VAL A 70 -9.14 -0.38 16.83
C VAL A 70 -8.69 -1.53 15.95
N TYR A 71 -8.04 -1.23 14.83
CA TYR A 71 -7.63 -2.19 13.82
C TYR A 71 -6.11 -2.38 13.80
N GLN A 72 -5.66 -3.53 13.29
CA GLN A 72 -4.26 -3.79 12.92
C GLN A 72 -4.18 -4.69 11.68
N LEU A 73 -2.99 -4.80 11.09
CA LEU A 73 -2.71 -5.80 10.04
C LEU A 73 -2.71 -7.21 10.61
N ASN A 74 -3.43 -8.11 9.94
CA ASN A 74 -3.33 -9.54 10.18
C ASN A 74 -2.11 -10.09 9.43
N LYS A 75 -0.98 -10.22 10.14
CA LYS A 75 0.28 -10.68 9.56
C LYS A 75 0.19 -12.12 9.03
N ASP A 76 -0.64 -12.96 9.65
CA ASP A 76 -0.82 -14.37 9.24
C ASP A 76 -1.58 -14.47 7.92
N ALA A 77 -2.61 -13.63 7.71
CA ALA A 77 -3.31 -13.53 6.43
C ALA A 77 -2.42 -12.99 5.30
N MET A 78 -1.31 -12.31 5.64
CA MET A 78 -0.33 -11.83 4.68
C MET A 78 0.83 -12.80 4.44
N ALA A 79 1.01 -13.79 5.32
CA ALA A 79 2.02 -14.82 5.19
C ALA A 79 1.60 -15.95 4.23
N ILE A 80 0.40 -15.87 3.63
CA ILE A 80 -0.08 -16.85 2.66
C ILE A 80 0.82 -16.79 1.41
N GLU A 81 1.46 -17.93 1.12
CA GLU A 81 2.29 -18.12 -0.06
C GLU A 81 1.44 -17.94 -1.33
N ASP A 82 1.90 -17.08 -2.25
CA ASP A 82 1.35 -17.00 -3.61
C ASP A 82 1.85 -18.21 -4.42
N GLU A 83 1.46 -19.42 -4.00
CA GLU A 83 1.95 -20.70 -4.55
C GLU A 83 1.85 -20.77 -6.08
N ASN A 84 0.85 -20.08 -6.67
CA ASN A 84 0.58 -20.08 -8.11
C ASN A 84 0.99 -18.78 -8.83
N GLY A 85 1.57 -17.79 -8.13
CA GLY A 85 1.98 -16.51 -8.71
C GLY A 85 0.80 -15.61 -9.17
N ASN A 86 -0.43 -15.95 -8.82
CA ASN A 86 -1.63 -15.22 -9.25
C ASN A 86 -1.66 -13.81 -8.65
N ALA A 87 -1.22 -13.65 -7.40
CA ALA A 87 -1.20 -12.35 -6.76
C ALA A 87 -0.17 -11.42 -7.44
N VAL A 88 1.00 -11.95 -7.83
CA VAL A 88 2.00 -11.22 -8.61
C VAL A 88 1.45 -10.84 -10.00
N GLN A 89 0.80 -11.76 -10.71
CA GLN A 89 0.22 -11.47 -12.04
C GLN A 89 -0.84 -10.37 -11.99
N MET A 90 -1.78 -10.47 -11.05
CA MET A 90 -2.82 -9.46 -10.86
C MET A 90 -2.24 -8.10 -10.45
N SER A 91 -1.15 -8.12 -9.67
CA SER A 91 -0.40 -6.92 -9.30
C SER A 91 0.18 -6.20 -10.50
N LEU A 92 0.83 -6.94 -11.39
CA LEU A 92 1.38 -6.41 -12.65
C LEU A 92 0.27 -5.88 -13.57
N LEU A 93 -0.84 -6.61 -13.72
CA LEU A 93 -1.98 -6.17 -14.52
C LEU A 93 -2.60 -4.87 -13.98
N SER A 94 -2.70 -4.72 -12.66
CA SER A 94 -3.17 -3.48 -12.03
C SER A 94 -2.26 -2.30 -12.35
N ILE A 95 -0.94 -2.50 -12.35
CA ILE A 95 0.04 -1.48 -12.75
C ILE A 95 -0.15 -1.11 -14.23
N CYS A 96 -0.30 -2.10 -15.12
CA CYS A 96 -0.59 -1.86 -16.53
C CYS A 96 -1.88 -1.04 -16.73
N ALA A 97 -2.96 -1.37 -16.02
CA ALA A 97 -4.22 -0.64 -16.07
C ALA A 97 -4.08 0.82 -15.58
N ALA A 98 -3.28 1.05 -14.54
CA ALA A 98 -3.00 2.40 -14.03
C ALA A 98 -2.26 3.25 -15.06
N PHE A 99 -1.25 2.70 -15.73
CA PHE A 99 -0.55 3.39 -16.83
C PHE A 99 -1.47 3.65 -18.03
N ALA A 100 -2.27 2.66 -18.44
CA ALA A 100 -3.23 2.84 -19.53
C ALA A 100 -4.19 4.01 -19.24
N LYS A 101 -4.75 4.07 -18.02
CA LYS A 101 -5.61 5.17 -17.58
C LYS A 101 -4.89 6.51 -17.54
N TYR A 102 -3.64 6.53 -17.08
CA TYR A 102 -2.82 7.74 -17.03
C TYR A 102 -2.65 8.35 -18.43
N PHE A 103 -2.21 7.54 -19.40
CA PHE A 103 -1.99 8.00 -20.78
C PHE A 103 -3.29 8.28 -21.55
N SER A 104 -4.39 7.57 -21.27
CA SER A 104 -5.68 7.81 -21.93
C SER A 104 -6.38 9.09 -21.46
N SER A 105 -5.89 9.75 -20.41
CA SER A 105 -6.54 10.92 -19.81
C SER A 105 -6.44 12.21 -20.65
N GLY A 106 -5.57 12.23 -21.68
CA GLY A 106 -5.26 13.42 -22.46
C GLY A 106 -4.51 14.52 -21.70
N LYS A 107 -4.14 14.28 -20.44
CA LYS A 107 -3.45 15.23 -19.55
C LYS A 107 -2.10 14.71 -19.05
N ALA A 108 -1.65 13.56 -19.55
CA ALA A 108 -0.39 12.96 -19.14
C ALA A 108 0.79 13.87 -19.52
N ASP A 109 1.62 14.21 -18.53
CA ASP A 109 2.90 14.87 -18.72
C ASP A 109 3.97 14.09 -17.94
N PRO A 110 4.56 13.04 -18.54
CA PRO A 110 5.48 12.13 -17.84
C PRO A 110 6.66 12.85 -17.17
N LYS A 111 7.16 13.92 -17.79
CA LYS A 111 8.29 14.69 -17.25
C LYS A 111 7.87 15.50 -16.02
N LYS A 112 6.76 16.23 -16.11
CA LYS A 112 6.23 17.02 -14.98
C LYS A 112 5.72 16.12 -13.84
N ASP A 113 5.17 14.96 -14.19
CA ASP A 113 4.64 14.00 -13.23
C ASP A 113 5.72 13.11 -12.62
N MET A 114 6.97 13.22 -13.09
CA MET A 114 8.12 12.44 -12.61
C MET A 114 7.89 10.93 -12.77
N LEU A 115 7.28 10.53 -13.89
CA LEU A 115 7.12 9.12 -14.23
C LEU A 115 8.49 8.50 -14.47
N LEU A 116 8.78 7.42 -13.74
CA LEU A 116 10.03 6.68 -13.84
C LEU A 116 9.75 5.22 -14.16
N PHE A 117 10.51 4.66 -15.11
CA PHE A 117 10.63 3.23 -15.36
C PHE A 117 12.11 2.91 -15.48
N THR A 118 12.64 2.16 -14.51
CA THR A 118 14.06 1.80 -14.44
C THR A 118 14.21 0.41 -13.86
N ASN A 119 15.26 -0.29 -14.26
CA ASN A 119 15.69 -1.57 -13.69
C ASN A 119 17.20 -1.52 -13.43
N CYS A 120 17.68 -2.41 -12.57
CA CYS A 120 19.09 -2.64 -12.36
C CYS A 120 19.32 -4.14 -12.11
N THR A 121 20.46 -4.64 -12.55
CA THR A 121 20.90 -6.01 -12.27
C THR A 121 21.97 -5.94 -11.19
N LEU A 122 21.76 -6.69 -10.11
CA LEU A 122 22.66 -6.74 -8.96
C LEU A 122 23.16 -8.18 -8.82
N LEU A 123 24.46 -8.34 -8.59
CA LEU A 123 25.08 -9.62 -8.27
C LEU A 123 25.47 -9.57 -6.79
N LEU A 124 24.67 -10.19 -5.93
CA LEU A 124 24.73 -10.09 -4.47
C LEU A 124 24.54 -11.47 -3.84
N THR A 125 25.09 -11.70 -2.65
CA THR A 125 24.67 -12.82 -1.81
C THR A 125 23.26 -12.58 -1.25
N ASP A 126 22.63 -13.62 -0.68
CA ASP A 126 21.32 -13.50 -0.03
C ASP A 126 21.34 -12.49 1.13
N GLU A 127 22.43 -12.46 1.92
CA GLU A 127 22.60 -11.49 3.00
C GLU A 127 22.73 -10.05 2.47
N GLU A 128 23.51 -9.86 1.40
CA GLU A 128 23.68 -8.57 0.75
C GLU A 128 22.36 -8.09 0.12
N PHE A 129 21.60 -8.99 -0.50
CA PHE A 129 20.29 -8.68 -1.07
C PHE A 129 19.25 -8.32 0.01
N SER A 130 19.24 -9.05 1.13
CA SER A 130 18.42 -8.71 2.30
C SER A 130 18.78 -7.34 2.89
N GLY A 131 20.09 -7.02 2.95
CA GLY A 131 20.59 -5.70 3.34
C GLY A 131 20.08 -4.60 2.41
N PHE A 132 20.21 -4.79 1.09
CA PHE A 132 19.70 -3.87 0.08
C PHE A 132 18.19 -3.59 0.22
N LEU A 133 17.38 -4.63 0.39
CA LEU A 133 15.93 -4.47 0.61
C LEU A 133 15.62 -3.71 1.90
N THR A 134 16.39 -3.96 2.96
CA THR A 134 16.27 -3.26 4.24
C THR A 134 16.57 -1.77 4.09
N GLU A 135 17.64 -1.40 3.39
CA GLU A 135 18.00 0.00 3.15
C GLU A 135 16.94 0.75 2.33
N ILE A 136 16.41 0.13 1.27
CA ILE A 136 15.30 0.72 0.49
C ILE A 136 14.08 0.95 1.39
N ASN A 137 13.73 -0.03 2.23
CA ASN A 137 12.61 0.08 3.15
C ASN A 137 12.82 1.25 4.14
N GLN A 138 14.01 1.38 4.72
CA GLN A 138 14.35 2.47 5.62
C GLN A 138 14.22 3.84 4.95
N ILE A 139 14.67 3.97 3.69
CA ILE A 139 14.49 5.20 2.91
C ILE A 139 13.00 5.49 2.70
N ALA A 140 12.21 4.50 2.30
CA ALA A 140 10.77 4.68 2.12
C ALA A 140 10.11 5.15 3.43
N VAL A 141 10.31 4.43 4.55
CA VAL A 141 9.74 4.75 5.87
C VAL A 141 10.11 6.17 6.31
N LYS A 142 11.35 6.62 6.06
CA LYS A 142 11.78 7.99 6.36
C LYS A 142 10.88 9.05 5.69
N TYR A 143 10.51 8.86 4.44
CA TYR A 143 9.66 9.81 3.72
C TYR A 143 8.17 9.60 3.99
N MET A 144 7.75 8.38 4.32
CA MET A 144 6.37 8.09 4.71
C MET A 144 5.95 8.80 6.00
N LYS A 145 6.90 9.09 6.90
CA LYS A 145 6.66 9.84 8.14
C LYS A 145 6.55 11.36 7.93
N LYS A 146 6.74 11.87 6.71
CA LYS A 146 6.62 13.31 6.43
C LYS A 146 5.15 13.72 6.44
N GLU A 147 4.85 14.81 7.15
CA GLU A 147 3.54 15.43 7.12
C GLU A 147 3.27 16.07 5.75
N ALA A 148 2.01 15.99 5.31
CA ALA A 148 1.58 16.68 4.11
C ALA A 148 1.58 18.19 4.37
N VAL A 149 2.23 18.94 3.47
CA VAL A 149 2.30 20.41 3.48
C VAL A 149 1.72 20.96 2.19
N GLU A 150 1.58 22.29 2.11
CA GLU A 150 1.15 22.93 0.87
C GLU A 150 2.08 22.55 -0.29
N GLY A 151 1.48 22.12 -1.42
CA GLY A 151 2.21 21.63 -2.57
C GLY A 151 2.61 20.14 -2.55
N SER A 152 2.36 19.40 -1.45
CA SER A 152 2.54 17.95 -1.42
C SER A 152 1.70 17.26 -2.50
N LYS A 153 2.30 16.30 -3.21
CA LYS A 153 1.62 15.45 -4.20
C LYS A 153 1.78 14.00 -3.82
N THR A 154 0.71 13.22 -3.93
CA THR A 154 0.77 11.76 -3.77
C THR A 154 1.65 11.17 -4.87
N ARG A 155 2.67 10.40 -4.47
CA ARG A 155 3.55 9.63 -5.35
C ARG A 155 3.48 8.18 -4.94
N GLN A 156 3.23 7.29 -5.91
CA GLN A 156 3.12 5.86 -5.69
C GLN A 156 4.33 5.18 -6.34
N ILE A 157 5.03 4.35 -5.56
CA ILE A 157 6.17 3.55 -6.01
C ILE A 157 5.86 2.11 -5.67
N THR A 158 5.95 1.22 -6.65
CA THR A 158 5.92 -0.22 -6.42
C THR A 158 7.31 -0.76 -6.74
N LEU A 159 7.95 -1.43 -5.77
CA LEU A 159 9.19 -2.15 -5.97
C LEU A 159 8.87 -3.62 -6.24
N ILE A 160 9.39 -4.17 -7.32
CA ILE A 160 9.20 -5.57 -7.70
C ILE A 160 10.59 -6.16 -7.92
N SER A 161 10.94 -7.17 -7.13
CA SER A 161 12.05 -8.07 -7.45
C SER A 161 11.46 -9.31 -8.11
N ALA A 162 12.12 -9.81 -9.14
CA ALA A 162 11.71 -11.02 -9.86
C ALA A 162 12.89 -12.00 -9.91
N PRO A 163 12.62 -13.31 -9.92
CA PRO A 163 13.69 -14.29 -10.15
C PRO A 163 14.37 -14.01 -11.50
N SER A 164 15.69 -14.09 -11.53
CA SER A 164 16.44 -14.16 -12.78
C SER A 164 16.38 -15.58 -13.33
N ASN A 165 16.38 -15.70 -14.66
CA ASN A 165 16.55 -17.01 -15.29
C ASN A 165 17.99 -17.49 -15.04
N GLU A 166 18.17 -18.37 -14.05
CA GLU A 166 19.24 -19.37 -13.98
C GLU A 166 18.63 -20.76 -13.75
#